data_AF-A0A0S3UA55-F1
#
_entry.id   AF-A0A0S3UA55-F1
#
_cell.length_a   1.000
_cell.length_b   1.000
_cell.length_c   1.000
_cell.angle_alpha   90.00
_cell.angle_beta   90.00
_cell.angle_gamma   90.00
#
_symmetry.space_group_name_H-M   'P 1'
#
loop_
_entity.id
_entity.type
_entity.pdbx_description
1 polymer ?
#
loop_
_entity_poly.entity_id
_entity_poly.type
_entity_poly.pdbx_seq_one_letter_code
_entity_poly.pdbx_strand_id
1 'polypeptide(L)'
;MTPSMNVGYQGAGFDSPAYKLTEIWGNALEQITSGDKLALIAVLAGWLSEDDESYSIPQAAEDCPLSCSEAFYLYISFLAEQERPLTPDDALCLIAALTAQLKGKVYAE
;
A
#
# COMPACT_ATOMS: atom_id res chain seq x y z
N MET A 1 1.70 -34.94 17.93
CA MET A 1 2.18 -34.18 16.76
C MET A 1 1.14 -33.13 16.47
N THR A 2 1.38 -31.89 16.88
CA THR A 2 0.48 -30.76 16.62
C THR A 2 0.62 -30.40 15.13
N PRO A 3 -0.47 -30.28 14.35
CA PRO A 3 -0.35 -29.82 12.98
C PRO A 3 0.09 -28.35 13.03
N SER A 4 1.22 -28.04 12.38
CA SER A 4 1.61 -26.65 12.13
C SER A 4 0.52 -26.03 11.27
N MET A 5 -0.32 -25.18 11.87
CA MET A 5 -1.18 -24.31 11.09
C MET A 5 -0.26 -23.37 10.32
N ASN A 6 -0.08 -23.63 9.02
CA ASN A 6 0.28 -22.57 8.10
C ASN A 6 -0.85 -21.55 8.20
N VAL A 7 -0.60 -20.45 8.91
CA VAL A 7 -1.48 -19.28 8.90
C VAL A 7 -1.25 -18.59 7.55
N GLY A 8 -1.71 -19.26 6.49
CA GLY A 8 -1.83 -18.69 5.17
C GLY A 8 -3.00 -17.72 5.21
N TYR A 9 -2.70 -16.46 4.91
CA TYR A 9 -3.67 -15.39 4.73
C TYR A 9 -4.84 -15.85 3.84
N GLN A 10 -6.05 -15.98 4.40
CA GLN A 10 -7.29 -16.25 3.67
C GLN A 10 -7.93 -14.97 3.13
N GLY A 11 -7.12 -14.03 2.62
CA GLY A 11 -7.61 -12.82 1.98
C GLY A 11 -7.07 -12.77 0.56
N ALA A 12 -7.94 -12.90 -0.44
CA ALA A 12 -7.60 -12.90 -1.86
C ALA A 12 -6.60 -14.02 -2.25
N GLY A 13 -7.03 -14.96 -3.10
CA GLY A 13 -6.17 -16.08 -3.50
C GLY A 13 -4.80 -15.64 -4.03
N PHE A 14 -3.82 -16.54 -4.04
CA PHE A 14 -2.46 -16.31 -4.55
C PHE A 14 -2.41 -15.70 -5.97
N ASP A 15 -3.50 -15.81 -6.75
CA ASP A 15 -3.64 -15.21 -8.08
C ASP A 15 -4.31 -13.82 -8.09
N SER A 16 -4.65 -13.25 -6.93
CA SER A 16 -5.32 -11.96 -6.87
C SER A 16 -4.39 -10.81 -7.30
N PRO A 17 -4.91 -9.77 -7.97
CA PRO A 17 -4.13 -8.59 -8.34
C PRO A 17 -3.43 -7.93 -7.14
N ALA A 18 -4.08 -7.91 -5.97
CA ALA A 18 -3.49 -7.41 -4.74
C ALA A 18 -2.27 -8.24 -4.28
N TYR A 19 -2.32 -9.57 -4.41
CA TYR A 19 -1.20 -10.45 -4.06
C TYR A 19 0.01 -10.24 -5.00
N LYS A 20 -0.24 -10.13 -6.31
CA LYS A 20 0.83 -9.85 -7.30
C LYS A 20 1.46 -8.48 -7.09
N LEU A 21 0.67 -7.48 -6.70
CA LEU A 21 1.18 -6.18 -6.31
C LEU A 21 1.96 -6.25 -4.99
N THR A 22 1.57 -7.08 -4.03
CA THR A 22 2.45 -7.33 -2.86
C THR A 22 3.71 -8.10 -3.21
N GLU A 23 3.78 -8.91 -4.27
CA GLU A 23 5.06 -9.50 -4.68
C GLU A 23 6.01 -8.48 -5.30
N ILE A 24 5.48 -7.53 -6.07
CA ILE A 24 6.27 -6.47 -6.71
C ILE A 24 6.66 -5.38 -5.68
N TRP A 25 5.75 -5.01 -4.79
CA TRP A 25 5.88 -3.85 -3.90
C TRP A 25 6.08 -4.24 -2.42
N GLY A 26 5.83 -5.49 -2.04
CA GLY A 26 5.77 -5.95 -0.64
C GLY A 26 7.07 -5.82 0.12
N ASN A 27 8.22 -6.06 -0.51
CA ASN A 27 9.51 -5.88 0.16
C ASN A 27 9.74 -4.42 0.61
N ALA A 28 9.33 -3.43 -0.19
CA ALA A 28 9.40 -2.03 0.19
C ALA A 28 8.33 -1.68 1.23
N LEU A 29 7.12 -2.23 1.08
CA LEU A 29 6.00 -2.04 2.02
C LEU A 29 6.22 -2.69 3.39
N GLU A 30 7.03 -3.75 3.48
CA GLU A 30 7.37 -4.39 4.75
C GLU A 30 8.35 -3.57 5.59
N GLN A 31 9.16 -2.73 4.94
CA GLN A 31 10.23 -1.93 5.56
C GLN A 31 9.75 -0.58 6.11
N ILE A 32 8.57 -0.11 5.70
CA ILE A 32 7.96 1.13 6.22
C ILE A 32 7.16 0.88 7.51
N THR A 33 7.04 1.91 8.34
CA THR A 33 6.35 1.81 9.64
C THR A 33 4.84 1.64 9.48
N SER A 34 4.13 1.18 10.51
CA SER A 34 2.66 1.16 10.48
C SER A 34 2.05 2.55 10.25
N GLY A 35 2.71 3.61 10.73
CA GLY A 35 2.29 4.99 10.49
C GLY A 35 2.40 5.39 9.02
N ASP A 36 3.53 5.06 8.38
CA ASP A 36 3.72 5.30 6.94
C ASP A 36 2.71 4.53 6.09
N LYS A 37 2.34 3.31 6.49
CA LYS A 37 1.30 2.54 5.79
C LYS A 37 -0.07 3.21 5.86
N LEU A 38 -0.43 3.75 7.02
CA LEU A 38 -1.67 4.51 7.18
C LEU A 38 -1.63 5.80 6.36
N ALA A 39 -0.48 6.48 6.33
CA ALA A 39 -0.28 7.65 5.49
C ALA A 39 -0.40 7.33 4.00
N LEU A 40 0.20 6.23 3.53
CA LEU A 40 0.07 5.78 2.13
C LEU A 40 -1.37 5.42 1.77
N ILE A 41 -2.10 4.76 2.66
CA ILE A 41 -3.53 4.50 2.45
C ILE A 41 -4.28 5.83 2.30
N ALA A 42 -4.02 6.81 3.17
CA ALA A 42 -4.66 8.11 3.10
C ALA A 42 -4.33 8.87 1.81
N VAL A 43 -3.07 8.86 1.37
CA VAL A 43 -2.64 9.47 0.10
C VAL A 43 -3.30 8.81 -1.09
N LEU A 44 -3.29 7.48 -1.17
CA LEU A 44 -3.91 6.75 -2.28
C LEU A 44 -5.43 6.97 -2.32
N ALA A 45 -6.08 7.02 -1.15
CA ALA A 45 -7.50 7.30 -1.07
C ALA A 45 -7.83 8.76 -1.46
N GLY A 46 -7.02 9.72 -1.04
CA GLY A 46 -7.16 11.12 -1.42
C GLY A 46 -6.99 11.30 -2.93
N TRP A 47 -5.93 10.73 -3.49
CA TRP A 47 -5.69 10.74 -4.93
C TRP A 47 -6.84 10.12 -5.74
N LEU A 48 -7.38 8.98 -5.29
CA LEU A 48 -8.54 8.33 -5.92
C LEU A 48 -9.85 9.13 -5.79
N SER A 49 -9.94 10.05 -4.83
CA SER A 49 -11.16 10.82 -4.57
C SER A 49 -11.26 12.11 -5.38
N GLU A 50 -10.16 12.52 -6.01
CA GLU A 50 -10.12 13.69 -6.89
C GLU A 50 -10.59 13.33 -8.30
N ASP A 51 -11.45 14.18 -8.87
CA ASP A 51 -11.95 14.04 -10.25
C ASP A 51 -10.96 14.63 -11.29
N ASP A 52 -9.86 15.25 -10.86
CA ASP A 52 -8.86 15.89 -11.72
C ASP A 52 -7.78 14.89 -12.16
N GLU A 53 -7.77 14.53 -13.45
CA GLU A 53 -6.78 13.61 -14.05
C GLU A 53 -5.34 14.16 -14.00
N SER A 54 -5.15 15.47 -13.80
CA SER A 54 -3.84 16.08 -13.61
C SER A 54 -3.33 16.01 -12.18
N TYR A 55 -4.20 15.64 -11.23
CA TYR A 55 -3.83 15.45 -9.84
C TYR A 55 -2.93 14.23 -9.68
N SER A 56 -1.75 14.45 -9.12
CA SER A 56 -0.69 13.45 -9.06
C SER A 56 -0.48 12.91 -7.65
N ILE A 57 0.08 11.70 -7.54
CA ILE A 57 0.42 11.08 -6.25
C ILE A 57 1.35 11.95 -5.38
N PRO A 58 2.37 12.64 -5.92
CA PRO A 58 3.15 13.60 -5.13
C PRO A 58 2.32 14.74 -4.55
N GLN A 59 1.37 15.30 -5.31
CA GLN A 59 0.46 16.33 -4.78
C GLN A 59 -0.44 15.78 -3.67
N ALA A 60 -0.99 14.57 -3.85
CA ALA A 60 -1.74 13.89 -2.80
C ALA A 60 -0.92 13.63 -1.52
N ALA A 61 0.39 13.43 -1.66
CA ALA A 61 1.29 13.30 -0.52
C ALA A 61 1.54 14.64 0.18
N GLU A 62 1.64 15.75 -0.56
CA GLU A 62 1.78 17.11 0.00
C GLU A 62 0.51 17.55 0.75
N ASP A 63 -0.66 17.16 0.26
CA ASP A 63 -1.96 17.47 0.88
C ASP A 63 -2.26 16.59 2.10
N CYS A 64 -1.48 15.53 2.32
CA CYS A 64 -1.68 14.62 3.45
C CYS A 64 -1.20 15.25 4.77
N PRO A 65 -2.08 15.46 5.77
CA PRO A 65 -1.71 16.16 7.01
C PRO A 65 -0.94 15.28 8.01
N LEU A 66 -0.63 14.03 7.66
CA LEU A 66 0.03 13.08 8.55
C LEU A 66 1.54 13.30 8.54
N SER A 67 2.17 13.14 9.70
CA SER A 67 3.64 13.16 9.78
C SER A 67 4.20 11.85 9.21
N CYS A 68 4.96 11.96 8.13
CA CYS A 68 5.52 10.83 7.40
C CYS A 68 7.04 10.72 7.57
N SER A 69 7.58 9.50 7.55
CA SER A 69 9.03 9.28 7.58
C SER A 69 9.70 9.58 6.23
N GLU A 70 11.03 9.66 6.19
CA GLU A 70 11.76 9.75 4.92
C GLU A 70 11.49 8.55 3.99
N ALA A 71 11.27 7.36 4.57
CA ALA A 71 10.97 6.15 3.80
C ALA A 71 9.61 6.22 3.08
N PHE A 72 8.65 6.95 3.63
CA PHE A 72 7.38 7.23 2.96
C PHE A 72 7.60 8.02 1.67
N TYR A 73 8.41 9.08 1.70
CA TYR A 73 8.63 9.94 0.53
C TYR A 73 9.39 9.21 -0.59
N LEU A 74 10.31 8.31 -0.23
CA LEU A 74 10.94 7.42 -1.22
C LEU A 74 9.90 6.56 -1.94
N TYR A 75 8.89 6.06 -1.24
CA TYR A 75 7.81 5.27 -1.84
C TYR A 75 6.93 6.10 -2.77
N ILE A 76 6.60 7.34 -2.38
CA ILE A 76 5.86 8.29 -3.24
C ILE A 76 6.63 8.55 -4.54
N SER A 77 7.94 8.80 -4.46
CA SER A 77 8.80 8.94 -5.64
C SER A 77 8.81 7.68 -6.50
N PHE A 78 8.92 6.50 -5.88
CA PHE A 78 8.85 5.22 -6.61
C PHE A 78 7.51 4.98 -7.31
N LEU A 79 6.39 5.48 -6.78
CA LEU A 79 5.09 5.42 -7.46
C LEU A 79 5.02 6.37 -8.65
N ALA A 80 5.66 7.53 -8.54
CA ALA A 80 5.65 8.58 -9.56
C ALA A 80 6.60 8.30 -10.75
N GLU A 81 7.75 7.65 -10.49
CA GLU A 81 8.84 7.46 -11.48
C GLU A 81 8.75 6.14 -12.28
N GLN A 82 7.65 5.40 -12.18
CA GLN A 82 7.50 4.11 -12.88
C GLN A 82 7.46 4.26 -14.41
N GLU A 83 7.94 3.23 -15.11
CA GLU A 83 7.84 3.13 -16.57
C GLU A 83 6.38 3.12 -17.07
N ARG A 84 5.43 2.74 -16.20
CA ARG A 84 3.99 2.84 -16.46
C ARG A 84 3.30 3.68 -15.37
N PRO A 85 2.31 4.53 -15.72
CA PRO A 85 1.53 5.27 -14.74
C PRO A 85 0.83 4.34 -13.73
N LEU A 86 0.72 4.80 -12.48
CA LEU A 86 -0.15 4.17 -11.48
C LEU A 86 -1.60 4.27 -11.95
N THR A 87 -2.31 3.15 -11.98
CA THR A 87 -3.74 3.14 -12.33
C THR A 87 -4.63 3.16 -11.08
N PRO A 88 -5.90 3.55 -11.18
CA PRO A 88 -6.84 3.45 -10.05
C PRO A 88 -6.95 2.04 -9.46
N ASP A 89 -6.93 1.00 -10.30
CA ASP A 89 -6.97 -0.40 -9.85
C ASP A 89 -5.70 -0.78 -9.07
N ASP A 90 -4.52 -0.31 -9.50
CA ASP A 90 -3.28 -0.52 -8.75
C ASP A 90 -3.38 0.13 -7.35
N ALA A 91 -3.89 1.37 -7.28
CA ALA A 91 -4.06 2.09 -6.01
C ALA A 91 -5.03 1.36 -5.06
N LEU A 92 -6.18 0.88 -5.56
CA LEU A 92 -7.12 0.08 -4.77
C LEU A 92 -6.49 -1.22 -4.26
N CYS A 93 -5.72 -1.90 -5.09
CA CYS A 93 -5.00 -3.11 -4.70
C CYS A 93 -3.93 -2.84 -3.63
N LEU A 94 -3.18 -1.73 -3.76
CA LEU A 94 -2.20 -1.30 -2.76
C LEU A 94 -2.86 -0.94 -1.42
N ILE A 95 -4.01 -0.25 -1.43
CA ILE A 95 -4.80 0.01 -0.22
C ILE A 95 -5.21 -1.30 0.46
N ALA A 96 -5.73 -2.27 -0.31
CA ALA A 96 -6.13 -3.56 0.23
C ALA A 96 -4.94 -4.31 0.85
N ALA A 97 -3.80 -4.31 0.17
CA ALA A 97 -2.56 -4.92 0.63
C ALA A 97 -2.01 -4.28 1.91
N LEU A 98 -1.93 -2.95 1.95
CA LEU A 98 -1.47 -2.19 3.12
C LEU A 98 -2.38 -2.43 4.32
N THR A 99 -3.70 -2.41 4.11
CA THR A 99 -4.70 -2.69 5.14
C THR A 99 -4.58 -4.11 5.66
N ALA A 100 -4.34 -5.08 4.77
CA ALA A 100 -4.09 -6.47 5.13
C ALA A 100 -2.84 -6.63 6.00
N GLN A 101 -1.73 -6.00 5.62
CA GLN A 101 -0.49 -6.03 6.39
C GLN A 101 -0.65 -5.38 7.77
N LEU A 102 -1.37 -4.27 7.86
CA LEU A 102 -1.71 -3.63 9.13
C LEU A 102 -2.56 -4.58 9.99
N LYS A 103 -3.63 -5.16 9.44
CA LYS A 103 -4.49 -6.13 10.16
C LYS A 103 -3.71 -7.36 10.63
N GLY A 104 -2.86 -7.91 9.76
CA GLY A 104 -2.01 -9.06 10.07
C GLY A 104 -1.00 -8.79 11.19
N LYS A 105 -0.46 -7.56 11.30
CA LYS A 105 0.41 -7.15 12.41
C LYS A 105 -0.36 -6.65 13.65
N VAL A 106 -1.64 -6.31 13.53
CA VAL A 106 -2.52 -5.87 14.64
C VAL A 106 -3.13 -7.05 15.40
N TYR A 107 -3.26 -8.22 14.78
CA TYR A 107 -3.81 -9.44 15.40
C TYR A 107 -2.85 -10.64 15.43
N ALA A 108 -1.56 -10.47 15.10
CA ALA A 108 -0.57 -11.53 15.27
C ALA A 108 -0.08 -11.56 16.73
N GLU A 109 -0.58 -12.53 17.49
CA GLU A 109 0.05 -13.08 18.71
C GLU A 109 0.84 -14.35 18.37
#